data_AF-A0A4Y9IJD4-F1
#
_entry.id   AF-A0A4Y9IJD4-F1
#
_cell.length_a   1.000
_cell.length_b   1.000
_cell.length_c   1.000
_cell.angle_alpha   90.00
_cell.angle_beta   90.00
_cell.angle_gamma   90.00
#
_symmetry.space_group_name_H-M   'P 1'
#
loop_
_entity.id
_entity.type
_entity.pdbx_description
1 polymer ?
#
loop_
_entity_poly.entity_id
_entity_poly.type
_entity_poly.pdbx_seq_one_letter_code
_entity_poly.pdbx_strand_id
1 'polypeptide(L)'
;TAASSGTDLNGRAAQFAARHVRDNLAAFVAGLDHCGAGAVQFENGRITSPKRSHAWRDVVQAAYANRIQLWSDGFYRTPKIHYDKTTLTGRPFYYFAYGAACTEVAIDTLTGESRVLAVDILHDAGRSINPAIDIGQIEGGFVQGMGWLTTEQ
;
A
#
# COMPACT_ATOMS: atom_id res chain seq x y z
N THR A 1 -1.36 9.52 11.20
CA THR A 1 -0.76 9.32 9.86
C THR A 1 -1.27 10.44 8.97
N ALA A 2 -0.42 11.17 8.25
CA ALA A 2 -0.81 12.37 7.48
C ALA A 2 -0.15 12.38 6.08
N ALA A 3 -0.55 13.35 5.23
CA ALA A 3 -0.05 13.52 3.86
C ALA A 3 -0.27 12.29 2.94
N SER A 4 -1.27 11.47 3.22
CA SER A 4 -1.55 10.21 2.52
C SER A 4 -0.34 9.27 2.39
N SER A 5 0.66 9.43 3.27
CA SER A 5 1.96 8.76 3.18
C SER A 5 2.03 7.42 3.92
N GLY A 6 0.97 7.07 4.66
CA GLY A 6 0.93 5.91 5.53
C GLY A 6 1.16 4.60 4.80
N THR A 7 0.42 4.39 3.71
CA THR A 7 0.51 3.18 2.89
C THR A 7 1.89 3.05 2.24
N ASP A 8 2.42 4.15 1.70
CA ASP A 8 3.71 4.14 1.01
C ASP A 8 4.89 3.90 1.95
N LEU A 9 4.97 4.65 3.04
CA LEU A 9 6.11 4.58 3.94
C LEU A 9 6.08 3.28 4.75
N ASN A 10 4.96 3.01 5.42
CA ASN A 10 4.85 1.83 6.28
C ASN A 10 4.72 0.55 5.47
N GLY A 11 4.03 0.58 4.32
CA GLY A 11 3.93 -0.58 3.44
C GLY A 11 5.28 -1.01 2.89
N ARG A 12 6.15 -0.06 2.51
CA ARG A 12 7.52 -0.37 2.08
C ARG A 12 8.40 -0.87 3.22
N ALA A 13 8.31 -0.27 4.41
CA ALA A 13 9.04 -0.73 5.59
C ALA A 13 8.63 -2.17 5.98
N ALA A 14 7.33 -2.45 6.03
CA ALA A 14 6.81 -3.79 6.31
C ALA A 14 7.21 -4.81 5.22
N GLN A 15 7.15 -4.41 3.94
CA GLN A 15 7.61 -5.25 2.83
C GLN A 15 9.10 -5.60 2.95
N PHE A 16 9.93 -4.65 3.36
CA PHE A 16 11.36 -4.87 3.56
C PHE A 16 11.61 -5.91 4.65
N ALA A 17 11.02 -5.72 5.83
CA ALA A 17 11.14 -6.66 6.94
C ALA A 17 10.65 -8.07 6.56
N ALA A 18 9.48 -8.17 5.92
CA ALA A 18 8.92 -9.45 5.49
C ALA A 18 9.81 -10.16 4.46
N ARG A 19 10.43 -9.44 3.53
CA ARG A 19 11.37 -10.01 2.56
C ARG A 19 12.62 -10.56 3.22
N HIS A 20 13.19 -9.84 4.18
CA HIS A 20 14.36 -10.34 4.93
C HIS A 20 14.05 -11.65 5.67
N VAL A 21 12.92 -11.73 6.37
CA VAL A 21 12.51 -12.97 7.05
C VAL A 21 12.27 -14.09 6.04
N ARG A 22 11.62 -13.80 4.91
CA ARG A 22 11.42 -14.77 3.82
C ARG A 22 12.75 -15.28 3.27
N ASP A 23 13.73 -14.40 3.06
CA ASP A 23 15.02 -14.75 2.47
C ASP A 23 15.85 -15.63 3.43
N ASN A 24 15.77 -15.37 4.74
CA ASN A 24 16.34 -16.26 5.76
C ASN A 24 15.74 -17.68 5.70
N LEU A 25 14.41 -17.77 5.59
CA LEU A 25 13.72 -19.06 5.46
C LEU A 25 14.06 -19.76 4.14
N ALA A 26 14.19 -19.00 3.04
CA ALA A 26 14.58 -19.53 1.74
C ALA A 26 15.99 -20.12 1.78
N ALA A 27 16.94 -19.42 2.41
CA ALA A 27 18.30 -19.91 2.60
C ALA A 27 18.33 -21.18 3.48
N PHE A 28 17.53 -21.21 4.56
CA PHE A 28 17.41 -22.39 5.41
C PHE A 28 16.87 -23.62 4.65
N VAL A 29 15.75 -23.47 3.94
CA VAL A 29 15.16 -24.56 3.13
C VAL A 29 16.10 -24.98 2.01
N ALA A 30 16.79 -24.04 1.37
CA ALA A 30 17.79 -24.34 0.35
C ALA A 30 18.95 -25.20 0.89
N GLY A 31 19.37 -24.96 2.13
CA GLY A 31 20.34 -25.79 2.82
C GLY A 31 19.80 -27.20 3.11
N LEU A 32 18.57 -27.30 3.63
CA LEU A 32 17.92 -28.58 3.93
C LEU A 32 17.70 -29.45 2.69
N ASP A 33 17.32 -28.83 1.58
CA ASP A 33 16.97 -29.53 0.34
C ASP A 33 18.13 -29.53 -0.66
N HIS A 34 19.29 -28.99 -0.32
CA HIS A 34 20.46 -28.86 -1.20
C HIS A 34 20.08 -28.32 -2.59
N CYS A 35 19.47 -27.14 -2.62
CA CYS A 35 19.13 -26.40 -3.84
C CYS A 35 19.57 -24.93 -3.72
N GLY A 36 19.36 -24.14 -4.78
CA GLY A 36 19.55 -22.69 -4.69
C GLY A 36 18.38 -22.00 -3.98
N ALA A 37 18.67 -20.97 -3.16
CA ALA A 37 17.63 -20.19 -2.46
C ALA A 37 16.65 -19.51 -3.42
N GLY A 38 17.12 -19.10 -4.61
CA GLY A 38 16.25 -18.52 -5.65
C GLY A 38 15.25 -19.52 -6.26
N ALA A 39 15.43 -20.82 -6.03
CA ALA A 39 14.49 -21.85 -6.47
C ALA A 39 13.39 -22.15 -5.42
N VAL A 40 13.46 -21.53 -4.24
CA VAL A 40 12.48 -21.71 -3.17
C VAL A 40 11.31 -20.73 -3.36
N GLN A 41 10.10 -21.28 -3.46
CA GLN A 41 8.88 -20.51 -3.66
C GLN A 41 7.98 -20.54 -2.43
N PHE A 42 7.26 -19.45 -2.19
CA PHE A 42 6.37 -19.26 -1.05
C PHE A 42 4.97 -18.97 -1.58
N GLU A 43 4.02 -19.88 -1.34
CA GLU A 43 2.67 -19.74 -1.86
C GLU A 43 1.68 -20.52 -1.00
N ASN A 44 0.49 -19.93 -0.75
CA ASN A 44 -0.65 -20.60 -0.11
C ASN A 44 -0.30 -21.36 1.20
N GLY A 45 0.55 -20.76 2.04
CA GLY A 45 0.98 -21.36 3.30
C GLY A 45 1.95 -22.54 3.14
N ARG A 46 2.62 -22.65 1.99
CA ARG A 46 3.62 -23.67 1.67
C ARG A 46 4.93 -23.05 1.22
N ILE A 47 6.02 -23.79 1.44
CA ILE A 47 7.35 -23.47 0.94
C ILE A 47 7.82 -24.63 0.06
N THR A 48 8.04 -24.36 -1.22
CA THR A 48 8.35 -25.40 -2.21
C THR A 48 9.75 -25.20 -2.76
N SER A 49 10.59 -26.22 -2.67
CA SER A 49 11.86 -26.34 -3.37
C SER A 49 11.69 -27.24 -4.61
N PRO A 50 12.68 -27.35 -5.50
CA PRO A 50 12.63 -28.30 -6.62
C PRO A 50 12.50 -29.77 -6.20
N LYS A 51 12.78 -30.11 -4.93
CA LYS A 51 12.76 -31.49 -4.45
C LYS A 51 11.45 -31.86 -3.76
N ARG A 52 10.89 -30.94 -2.97
CA ARG A 52 9.70 -31.20 -2.18
C ARG A 52 9.01 -29.90 -1.76
N SER A 53 7.78 -30.07 -1.28
CA SER A 53 6.98 -28.99 -0.73
C SER A 53 6.76 -29.21 0.77
N HIS A 54 7.01 -28.17 1.56
CA HIS A 54 6.88 -28.15 3.02
C HIS A 54 5.69 -27.30 3.43
N ALA A 55 5.01 -27.66 4.52
CA ALA A 55 4.07 -26.73 5.14
C ALA A 55 4.85 -25.57 5.79
N TRP A 56 4.35 -24.34 5.64
CA TRP A 56 4.99 -23.15 6.20
C TRP A 56 5.29 -23.29 7.70
N ARG A 57 4.34 -23.83 8.46
CA ARG A 57 4.46 -24.01 9.92
C ARG A 57 5.63 -24.90 10.30
N ASP A 58 5.84 -26.00 9.58
CA ASP A 58 6.90 -26.96 9.86
C ASP A 58 8.27 -26.34 9.60
N VAL A 59 8.41 -25.59 8.50
CA VAL A 59 9.65 -24.87 8.20
C VAL A 59 9.94 -23.80 9.25
N VAL A 60 8.93 -23.04 9.68
CA VAL A 60 9.12 -22.01 10.73
C VAL A 60 9.57 -22.65 12.04
N GLN A 61 8.96 -23.76 12.45
CA GLN A 61 9.38 -24.49 13.66
C GLN A 61 10.80 -25.03 13.53
N ALA A 62 11.14 -25.63 12.37
CA ALA A 62 12.48 -26.13 12.12
C ALA A 62 13.52 -24.99 12.09
N ALA A 63 13.20 -23.86 11.48
CA ALA A 63 14.04 -22.67 11.44
C ALA A 63 14.30 -22.11 12.84
N TYR A 64 13.25 -22.03 13.68
CA TYR A 64 13.38 -21.63 15.08
C TYR A 64 14.31 -22.57 15.86
N ALA A 65 14.11 -23.89 15.74
CA ALA A 65 14.96 -24.89 16.40
C ALA A 65 16.44 -24.80 15.95
N ASN A 66 16.67 -24.40 14.70
CA ASN A 66 18.00 -24.17 14.12
C ASN A 66 18.53 -22.74 14.33
N ARG A 67 17.87 -21.94 15.21
CA ARG A 67 18.28 -20.58 15.57
C ARG A 67 18.40 -19.63 14.36
N ILE A 68 17.60 -19.88 13.32
CA ILE A 68 17.47 -18.97 12.20
C ILE A 68 16.66 -17.76 12.66
N GLN A 69 17.11 -16.56 12.30
CA GLN A 69 16.44 -15.33 12.68
C GLN A 69 15.08 -15.19 11.97
N LEU A 70 13.99 -15.14 12.76
CA LEU A 70 12.60 -15.03 12.30
C LEU A 70 12.01 -13.62 12.48
N TRP A 71 12.86 -12.61 12.68
CA TRP A 71 12.46 -11.22 12.78
C TRP A 71 13.37 -10.34 11.92
N SER A 72 12.88 -9.16 11.55
CA SER A 72 13.66 -8.12 10.88
C SER A 72 13.06 -6.78 11.24
N ASP A 73 13.90 -5.77 11.41
CA ASP A 73 13.46 -4.39 11.29
C ASP A 73 13.16 -4.05 9.82
N GLY A 74 12.43 -2.95 9.62
CA GLY A 74 12.08 -2.45 8.30
C GLY A 74 12.08 -0.94 8.30
N PHE A 75 12.78 -0.35 7.33
CA PHE A 75 12.87 1.10 7.20
C PHE A 75 12.73 1.50 5.74
N TYR A 76 11.99 2.57 5.50
CA TYR A 76 11.88 3.16 4.17
C TYR A 76 11.86 4.68 4.27
N ARG A 77 12.66 5.31 3.40
CA ARG A 77 12.70 6.75 3.21
C ARG A 77 12.43 7.05 1.75
N THR A 78 11.44 7.90 1.49
CA THR A 78 11.12 8.30 0.12
C THR A 78 12.31 9.00 -0.54
N PRO A 79 12.82 8.49 -1.67
CA PRO A 79 13.99 9.07 -2.33
C PRO A 79 13.61 10.28 -3.18
N LYS A 80 14.63 11.03 -3.65
CA LYS A 80 14.49 12.11 -4.66
C LYS A 80 13.67 13.34 -4.22
N ILE A 81 13.35 13.48 -2.94
CA ILE A 81 12.70 14.67 -2.40
C ILE A 81 13.76 15.71 -2.03
N HIS A 82 13.68 16.91 -2.64
CA HIS A 82 14.43 18.10 -2.23
C HIS A 82 13.59 19.33 -2.58
N TYR A 83 13.53 20.33 -1.72
CA TYR A 83 12.75 21.55 -1.97
C TYR A 83 13.37 22.72 -1.22
N ASP A 84 13.68 23.79 -1.94
CA ASP A 84 14.12 25.05 -1.36
C ASP A 84 12.90 25.96 -1.10
N LYS A 85 12.63 26.21 0.17
CA LYS A 85 11.49 27.03 0.62
C LYS A 85 11.67 28.52 0.33
N THR A 86 12.89 29.00 0.11
CA THR A 86 13.17 30.42 -0.16
C THR A 86 12.95 30.74 -1.62
N THR A 87 13.45 29.90 -2.52
CA THR A 87 13.30 30.08 -3.97
C THR A 87 12.03 29.43 -4.53
N LEU A 88 11.34 28.62 -3.71
CA LEU A 88 10.19 27.80 -4.08
C LEU A 88 10.50 26.80 -5.22
N THR A 89 11.75 26.35 -5.32
CA THR A 89 12.20 25.44 -6.37
C THR A 89 12.54 24.04 -5.86
N GLY A 90 12.47 23.06 -6.75
CA GLY A 90 12.84 21.67 -6.48
C GLY A 90 11.72 20.67 -6.71
N ARG A 91 11.83 19.50 -6.06
CA ARG A 91 10.89 18.38 -6.10
C ARG A 91 10.38 18.05 -4.69
N PRO A 92 9.31 18.71 -4.23
CA PRO A 92 8.73 18.46 -2.91
C PRO A 92 7.99 17.11 -2.82
N PHE A 93 7.50 16.59 -3.95
CA PHE A 93 6.70 15.36 -4.00
C PHE A 93 7.36 14.27 -4.84
N TYR A 94 7.20 13.02 -4.42
CA TYR A 94 7.77 11.87 -5.12
C TYR A 94 7.00 11.52 -6.39
N TYR A 95 5.67 11.58 -6.34
CA TYR A 95 4.75 11.50 -7.47
C TYR A 95 3.50 12.33 -7.14
N PHE A 96 2.59 12.44 -8.10
CA PHE A 96 1.31 13.10 -7.94
C PHE A 96 0.21 12.07 -8.20
N ALA A 97 -0.82 12.07 -7.35
CA ALA A 97 -2.07 11.38 -7.63
C ALA A 97 -2.97 12.32 -8.44
N TYR A 98 -3.72 11.76 -9.38
CA TYR A 98 -4.61 12.52 -10.25
C TYR A 98 -6.03 11.98 -10.13
N GLY A 99 -7.00 12.81 -10.49
CA GLY A 99 -8.38 12.38 -10.59
C GLY A 99 -9.25 13.47 -11.17
N ALA A 100 -10.42 13.07 -11.63
CA ALA A 100 -11.47 13.95 -12.13
C ALA A 100 -12.82 13.49 -11.55
N ALA A 101 -13.68 14.45 -11.24
CA ALA A 101 -15.06 14.21 -10.84
C ALA A 101 -15.98 15.11 -11.66
N CYS A 102 -17.05 14.53 -12.21
CA CYS A 102 -18.15 15.24 -12.83
C CYS A 102 -19.37 15.10 -11.93
N THR A 103 -20.05 16.20 -11.61
CA THR A 103 -21.19 16.21 -10.69
C THR A 103 -22.37 16.87 -11.37
N GLU A 104 -23.50 16.17 -11.42
CA GLU A 104 -24.79 16.72 -11.85
C GLU A 104 -25.58 17.19 -10.62
N VAL A 105 -26.10 18.42 -10.68
CA VAL A 105 -26.85 19.04 -9.58
C VAL A 105 -28.15 19.66 -10.07
N ALA A 106 -29.17 19.62 -9.22
CA ALA A 106 -30.39 20.40 -9.39
C ALA A 106 -30.47 21.48 -8.32
N ILE A 107 -30.91 22.67 -8.72
CA ILE A 107 -31.05 23.85 -7.86
C ILE A 107 -32.46 24.40 -8.02
N ASP A 108 -33.15 24.60 -6.91
CA ASP A 108 -34.38 25.38 -6.85
C ASP A 108 -34.03 26.87 -6.89
N THR A 109 -34.44 27.54 -7.96
CA THR A 109 -34.12 28.96 -8.21
C THR A 109 -34.94 29.93 -7.36
N LEU A 110 -35.99 29.46 -6.68
CA LEU A 110 -36.81 30.28 -5.78
C LEU A 110 -36.30 30.23 -4.33
N THR A 111 -35.88 29.05 -3.86
CA THR A 111 -35.47 28.82 -2.46
C THR A 111 -33.95 28.78 -2.27
N GLY A 112 -33.20 28.47 -3.31
CA GLY A 112 -31.76 28.21 -3.23
C GLY A 112 -31.41 26.80 -2.74
N GLU A 113 -32.41 25.94 -2.47
CA GLU A 113 -32.17 24.53 -2.15
C GLU A 113 -31.47 23.83 -3.33
N SER A 114 -30.52 22.94 -3.03
CA SER A 114 -29.79 22.20 -4.06
C SER A 114 -29.64 20.73 -3.69
N ARG A 115 -29.55 19.86 -4.70
CA ARG A 115 -29.26 18.44 -4.54
C ARG A 115 -28.28 17.96 -5.60
N VAL A 116 -27.39 17.06 -5.21
CA VAL A 116 -26.60 16.27 -6.17
C VAL A 116 -27.48 15.14 -6.71
N LEU A 117 -27.48 14.98 -8.03
CA LEU A 117 -28.24 13.95 -8.75
C LEU A 117 -27.35 12.74 -9.09
N ALA A 118 -26.15 13.00 -9.60
CA ALA A 118 -25.20 11.99 -10.02
C ALA A 118 -23.77 12.49 -9.90
N VAL A 119 -22.83 11.56 -9.72
CA VAL A 119 -21.40 11.83 -9.66
C VAL A 119 -20.64 10.72 -10.36
N ASP A 120 -19.80 11.09 -11.32
CA ASP A 120 -18.86 10.19 -11.99
C ASP A 120 -17.44 10.57 -11.60
N ILE A 121 -16.69 9.62 -11.03
CA ILE A 121 -15.31 9.84 -10.55
C ILE A 121 -14.36 8.88 -11.24
N LEU A 122 -13.29 9.42 -11.81
CA LEU A 122 -12.11 8.67 -12.23
C LEU A 122 -10.92 9.13 -11.39
N HIS A 123 -10.40 8.26 -10.54
CA HIS A 123 -9.28 8.58 -9.65
C HIS A 123 -8.11 7.61 -9.87
N ASP A 124 -6.91 8.14 -10.02
CA ASP A 124 -5.67 7.38 -10.13
C ASP A 124 -5.15 7.02 -8.73
N ALA A 125 -5.43 5.79 -8.31
CA ALA A 125 -4.88 5.18 -7.09
C ALA A 125 -3.56 4.41 -7.36
N GLY A 126 -2.94 4.59 -8.53
CA GLY A 126 -1.81 3.79 -8.98
C GLY A 126 -2.17 2.31 -9.04
N ARG A 127 -1.33 1.46 -8.43
CA ARG A 127 -1.68 0.04 -8.22
C ARG A 127 -2.31 -0.13 -6.85
N SER A 128 -3.63 -0.11 -6.83
CA SER A 128 -4.43 -0.34 -5.63
C SER A 128 -3.99 -1.60 -4.88
N ILE A 129 -3.79 -1.47 -3.56
CA ILE A 129 -3.52 -2.60 -2.66
C ILE A 129 -4.84 -3.30 -2.30
N ASN A 130 -5.91 -2.52 -2.09
CA ASN A 130 -7.25 -3.03 -1.86
C ASN A 130 -8.27 -2.09 -2.52
N PRO A 131 -8.80 -2.46 -3.70
CA PRO A 131 -9.72 -1.61 -4.45
C PRO A 131 -10.96 -1.20 -3.68
N ALA A 132 -11.48 -2.07 -2.81
CA ALA A 132 -12.68 -1.77 -2.04
C ALA A 132 -12.44 -0.66 -0.99
N ILE A 133 -11.25 -0.63 -0.38
CA ILE A 133 -10.88 0.43 0.57
C ILE A 133 -10.66 1.74 -0.19
N ASP A 134 -9.97 1.69 -1.33
CA ASP A 134 -9.67 2.88 -2.11
C ASP A 134 -10.95 3.54 -2.64
N ILE A 135 -11.92 2.73 -3.14
CA ILE A 135 -13.24 3.22 -3.55
C ILE A 135 -13.94 3.92 -2.38
N GLY A 136 -13.99 3.30 -1.20
CA GLY A 136 -14.63 3.91 -0.03
C GLY A 136 -13.94 5.20 0.43
N GLN A 137 -12.62 5.31 0.29
CA GLN A 137 -11.88 6.56 0.56
C GLN A 137 -12.23 7.65 -0.45
N ILE A 138 -12.36 7.32 -1.74
CA ILE A 138 -12.72 8.27 -2.79
C ILE A 138 -14.16 8.77 -2.58
N GLU A 139 -15.10 7.87 -2.32
CA GLU A 139 -16.51 8.20 -2.05
C GLU A 139 -16.63 9.09 -0.81
N GLY A 140 -16.00 8.70 0.31
CA GLY A 140 -16.01 9.48 1.54
C GLY A 140 -15.37 10.85 1.38
N GLY A 141 -14.23 10.92 0.69
CA GLY A 141 -13.54 12.17 0.41
C GLY A 141 -14.35 13.11 -0.48
N PHE A 142 -15.05 12.59 -1.48
CA PHE A 142 -15.96 13.37 -2.31
C PHE A 142 -17.10 13.97 -1.49
N VAL A 143 -17.80 13.16 -0.68
CA VAL A 143 -18.93 13.63 0.15
C VAL A 143 -18.46 14.65 1.17
N GLN A 144 -17.29 14.47 1.77
CA GLN A 144 -16.70 15.44 2.70
C GLN A 144 -16.38 16.78 2.00
N GLY A 145 -15.79 16.74 0.80
CA GLY A 145 -15.51 17.95 0.02
C GLY A 145 -16.80 18.67 -0.43
N MET A 146 -17.83 17.90 -0.78
CA MET A 146 -19.15 18.43 -1.10
C MET A 146 -19.77 19.13 0.11
N GLY A 147 -19.77 18.50 1.30
CA GLY A 147 -20.28 19.09 2.54
C GLY A 147 -19.60 20.43 2.85
N TRP A 148 -18.26 20.45 2.80
CA TRP A 148 -17.43 21.63 3.02
C TRP A 148 -17.80 22.84 2.13
N LEU A 149 -18.15 22.61 0.85
CA LEU A 149 -18.44 23.67 -0.10
C LEU A 149 -19.94 24.00 -0.23
N THR A 150 -20.81 23.33 0.53
CA THR A 150 -22.27 23.50 0.38
C THR A 150 -22.98 23.85 1.68
N THR A 151 -22.83 23.02 2.71
CA THR A 151 -23.69 23.09 3.91
C THR A 151 -22.93 23.35 5.20
N GLU A 152 -21.64 23.06 5.25
CA GLU A 152 -20.80 23.34 6.41
C GLU A 152 -20.42 24.83 6.43
N GLN A 153 -20.72 25.50 7.56
CA GLN A 153 -20.42 26.92 7.83
C GLN A 153 -19.76 27.09 9.19
#